data_AF-A0A7S2VQQ7-F1
#
_entry.id   AF-A0A7S2VQQ7-F1
#
_cell.length_a   1.000
_cell.length_b   1.000
_cell.length_c   1.000
_cell.angle_alpha   90.00
_cell.angle_beta   90.00
_cell.angle_gamma   90.00
#
_symmetry.space_group_name_H-M   'P 1'
#
loop_
_entity.id
_entity.type
_entity.pdbx_description
1 polymer ?
#
loop_
_entity_poly.entity_id
_entity_poly.type
_entity_poly.pdbx_seq_one_letter_code
_entity_poly.pdbx_strand_id
1 'polypeptide(L)'
;ELEVGLFVGGNPPPLGKPITMQEAEEHIFGLVLMNDWSARDIQKWEYVPLGPFGAKNFGTTISPWIVTLDALEPFRCTTSAGTQDDPVPLEYLRDPQYGSYDIDLNVDHITQDGATTTICRSNFRHMYWNVKQQLVHHSVTGCNMKAGDLLGSGT
;
A
#
# COMPACT_ATOMS: atom_id res chain seq x y z
N GLU A 1 11.07 -5.54 -2.42
CA GLU A 1 9.72 -5.76 -2.98
C GLU A 1 9.26 -4.45 -3.59
N LEU A 2 8.69 -4.43 -4.80
CA LEU A 2 8.23 -3.17 -5.41
C LEU A 2 6.87 -2.84 -4.83
N GLU A 3 6.79 -1.77 -4.03
CA GLU A 3 5.57 -1.37 -3.36
C GLU A 3 5.34 0.15 -3.42
N VAL A 4 4.12 0.54 -3.06
CA VAL A 4 3.75 1.92 -2.78
C VAL A 4 3.34 2.01 -1.31
N GLY A 5 3.88 3.00 -0.60
CA GLY A 5 3.55 3.27 0.79
C GLY A 5 2.50 4.39 0.89
N LEU A 6 1.51 4.18 1.75
CA LEU A 6 0.45 5.12 2.08
C LEU A 6 0.75 5.81 3.42
N PHE A 7 0.80 7.14 3.45
CA PHE A 7 0.85 7.88 4.70
C PHE A 7 -0.55 8.24 5.21
N VAL A 8 -0.82 7.87 6.46
CA VAL A 8 -2.01 8.32 7.18
C VAL A 8 -1.87 9.80 7.54
N GLY A 9 -2.92 10.57 7.28
CA GLY A 9 -3.01 12.00 7.54
C GLY A 9 -4.17 12.39 8.46
N GLY A 10 -4.36 13.70 8.62
CA GLY A 10 -5.49 14.27 9.33
C GLY A 10 -5.53 13.92 10.82
N ASN A 11 -6.74 13.71 11.35
CA ASN A 11 -6.98 13.37 12.75
C ASN A 11 -7.77 12.06 12.85
N PRO A 12 -7.11 10.89 12.74
CA PRO A 12 -7.80 9.60 12.78
C PRO A 12 -8.57 9.37 14.09
N PRO A 13 -9.62 8.53 14.08
CA PRO A 13 -10.36 8.20 15.29
C PRO A 13 -9.50 7.58 16.41
N PRO A 14 -9.91 7.75 17.69
CA PRO A 14 -9.21 7.12 18.81
C PRO A 14 -9.38 5.59 18.83
N LEU A 15 -8.58 4.92 19.65
CA LEU A 15 -8.63 3.46 19.87
C LEU A 15 -10.06 2.97 20.13
N GLY A 16 -10.43 1.88 19.47
CA GLY A 16 -11.76 1.27 19.54
C GLY A 16 -12.77 1.86 18.55
N LYS A 17 -12.41 2.91 17.79
CA LYS A 17 -13.26 3.47 16.74
C LYS A 17 -12.67 3.21 15.35
N PRO A 18 -13.36 2.46 14.47
CA PRO A 18 -12.88 2.20 13.12
C PRO A 18 -13.04 3.44 12.22
N ILE A 19 -12.24 3.50 11.15
CA ILE A 19 -12.42 4.43 10.03
C ILE A 19 -13.40 3.78 9.04
N THR A 20 -14.45 4.51 8.66
CA THR A 20 -15.41 4.04 7.66
C THR A 20 -14.89 4.24 6.23
N MET A 21 -15.47 3.54 5.25
CA MET A 21 -15.11 3.72 3.85
C MET A 21 -15.33 5.16 3.36
N GLN A 22 -16.34 5.85 3.89
CA GLN A 22 -16.67 7.22 3.55
C GLN A 22 -15.61 8.21 4.07
N GLU A 23 -15.03 7.94 5.24
CA GLU A 23 -14.02 8.80 5.89
C GLU A 23 -12.58 8.45 5.46
N ALA A 24 -12.37 7.27 4.85
CA ALA A 24 -11.03 6.73 4.59
C ALA A 24 -10.12 7.68 3.82
N GLU A 25 -10.66 8.37 2.80
CA GLU A 25 -9.87 9.27 1.96
C GLU A 25 -9.36 10.50 2.73
N GLU A 26 -10.13 11.01 3.69
CA GLU A 26 -9.76 12.15 4.54
C GLU A 26 -8.58 11.84 5.48
N HIS A 27 -8.33 10.56 5.72
CA HIS A 27 -7.25 10.05 6.55
C HIS A 27 -6.03 9.59 5.75
N ILE A 28 -6.00 9.84 4.44
CA ILE A 28 -4.85 9.53 3.59
C ILE A 28 -4.20 10.83 3.14
N PHE A 29 -2.96 11.05 3.55
CA PHE A 29 -2.22 12.25 3.15
C PHE A 29 -1.66 12.12 1.73
N GLY A 30 -1.02 10.99 1.42
CA GLY A 30 -0.36 10.79 0.14
C GLY A 30 0.43 9.49 0.06
N LEU A 31 1.09 9.31 -1.07
CA LEU A 31 1.81 8.09 -1.43
C LEU A 31 3.31 8.33 -1.58
N VAL A 32 4.09 7.28 -1.33
CA VAL A 32 5.54 7.20 -1.58
C VAL A 32 5.88 5.90 -2.31
N LEU A 33 7.01 5.86 -3.00
CA LEU A 33 7.59 4.58 -3.42
C LEU A 33 8.14 3.87 -2.17
N MET A 34 8.00 2.55 -2.12
CA MET A 34 8.53 1.73 -1.04
C MET A 34 9.25 0.50 -1.59
N ASN A 35 10.41 0.20 -1.01
CA ASN A 35 11.10 -1.07 -1.21
C ASN A 35 11.20 -1.80 0.12
N ASP A 36 10.37 -2.82 0.29
CA ASP A 36 10.45 -3.72 1.42
C ASP A 36 11.52 -4.80 1.14
N TRP A 37 12.73 -4.59 1.68
CA TRP A 37 13.83 -5.52 1.44
C TRP A 37 13.57 -6.85 2.14
N SER A 38 13.99 -7.95 1.53
CA SER A 38 13.60 -9.27 2.02
C SER A 38 14.66 -10.33 1.85
N ALA A 39 15.02 -11.00 2.94
CA ALA A 39 15.91 -12.15 2.95
C ALA A 39 15.09 -13.45 2.89
N ARG A 40 14.89 -14.00 1.69
CA ARG A 40 13.89 -15.06 1.44
C ARG A 40 14.22 -16.40 2.08
N ASP A 41 15.49 -16.72 2.22
CA ASP A 41 15.99 -17.89 2.93
C ASP A 41 15.66 -17.82 4.43
N ILE A 42 15.95 -16.68 5.07
CA ILE A 42 15.57 -16.40 6.46
C ILE A 42 14.05 -16.45 6.62
N GLN A 43 13.31 -15.78 5.73
CA GLN A 43 11.85 -15.68 5.77
C GLN A 43 11.21 -17.07 5.74
N LYS A 44 11.68 -17.94 4.85
CA LYS A 44 11.15 -19.30 4.68
C LYS A 44 11.30 -20.15 5.94
N TRP A 45 12.38 -19.94 6.70
CA TRP A 45 12.63 -20.65 7.95
C TRP A 45 11.77 -20.13 9.11
N GLU A 46 11.61 -18.81 9.24
CA GLU A 46 11.00 -18.21 10.43
C GLU A 46 9.47 -18.01 10.36
N TYR A 47 8.86 -17.92 9.16
CA TYR A 47 7.51 -17.35 9.04
C TYR A 47 6.38 -18.21 9.63
N VAL A 48 6.61 -19.51 9.87
CA VAL A 48 5.58 -20.39 10.41
C VAL A 48 5.68 -20.40 11.95
N PRO A 49 4.60 -20.09 12.69
CA PRO A 49 3.25 -19.66 12.25
C PRO A 49 3.01 -18.15 12.33
N LEU A 50 3.99 -17.35 12.76
CA LEU A 50 3.78 -15.98 13.24
C LEU A 50 3.99 -14.90 12.16
N GLY A 51 4.37 -15.30 10.95
CA GLY A 51 4.65 -14.40 9.84
C GLY A 51 6.11 -13.93 9.76
N PRO A 52 6.45 -13.14 8.74
CA PRO A 52 7.80 -12.62 8.53
C PRO A 52 8.28 -11.72 9.68
N PHE A 53 9.57 -11.80 10.03
CA PHE A 53 10.15 -11.02 11.13
C PHE A 53 11.57 -10.52 10.79
N GLY A 54 12.61 -11.27 11.15
CA GLY A 54 14.01 -10.90 10.94
C GLY A 54 14.36 -10.74 9.46
N ALA A 55 13.63 -11.44 8.59
CA ALA A 55 13.78 -11.34 7.15
C ALA A 55 13.23 -10.06 6.52
N LYS A 56 12.60 -9.16 7.30
CA LYS A 56 11.98 -7.91 6.84
C LYS A 56 12.45 -6.69 7.61
N ASN A 57 12.59 -6.84 8.94
CA ASN A 57 12.92 -5.71 9.82
C ASN A 57 14.37 -5.20 9.71
N PHE A 58 15.20 -5.78 8.83
CA PHE A 58 16.56 -5.32 8.57
C PHE A 58 16.62 -4.08 7.67
N GLY A 59 15.57 -3.79 6.89
CA GLY A 59 15.54 -2.60 6.06
C GLY A 59 14.30 -2.46 5.20
N THR A 60 13.69 -1.27 5.26
CA THR A 60 12.66 -0.82 4.33
C THR A 60 13.06 0.59 3.86
N THR A 61 13.03 0.83 2.55
CA THR A 61 13.35 2.15 1.98
C THR A 61 12.09 2.81 1.45
N ILE A 62 11.93 4.11 1.69
CA ILE A 62 10.87 4.92 1.07
C ILE A 62 11.47 6.07 0.28
N SER A 63 10.76 6.54 -0.76
CA SER A 63 11.10 7.80 -1.41
C SER A 63 10.88 8.98 -0.45
N PRO A 64 11.70 10.05 -0.54
CA PRO A 64 11.63 11.16 0.41
C PRO A 64 10.44 12.11 0.19
N TRP A 65 9.85 12.11 -1.01
CA TRP A 65 8.75 13.01 -1.37
C TRP A 65 7.42 12.28 -1.29
N ILE A 66 6.53 12.80 -0.45
CA ILE A 66 5.15 12.32 -0.36
C ILE A 66 4.33 13.05 -1.43
N VAL A 67 3.75 12.31 -2.37
CA VAL A 67 2.84 12.84 -3.37
C VAL A 67 1.42 12.80 -2.81
N THR A 68 0.81 13.97 -2.63
CA THR A 68 -0.53 14.10 -2.03
C THR A 68 -1.60 13.48 -2.91
N LEU A 69 -2.68 12.97 -2.31
CA LEU A 69 -3.82 12.44 -3.08
C LEU A 69 -4.40 13.48 -4.05
N ASP A 70 -4.49 14.74 -3.65
CA ASP A 70 -4.95 15.84 -4.53
C ASP A 70 -4.12 15.93 -5.82
N ALA A 71 -2.82 15.64 -5.75
CA ALA A 71 -1.94 15.68 -6.92
C ALA A 71 -2.08 14.42 -7.79
N LEU A 72 -2.55 13.32 -7.19
CA LEU A 72 -2.83 12.05 -7.87
C LEU A 72 -4.23 11.98 -8.46
N GLU A 73 -5.14 12.89 -8.08
CA GLU A 73 -6.53 12.88 -8.55
C GLU A 73 -6.67 12.84 -10.08
N PRO A 74 -5.89 13.59 -10.89
CA PRO A 74 -5.97 13.49 -12.34
C PRO A 74 -5.60 12.10 -12.91
N PHE A 75 -4.95 11.26 -12.10
CA PHE A 75 -4.50 9.92 -12.46
C PHE A 75 -5.38 8.82 -11.85
N ARG A 76 -6.47 9.18 -11.17
CA ARG A 76 -7.45 8.20 -10.67
C ARG A 76 -8.01 7.40 -11.85
N CYS A 77 -8.03 6.08 -11.71
CA CYS A 77 -8.46 5.18 -12.79
C CYS A 77 -9.22 3.97 -12.24
N THR A 78 -9.88 3.23 -13.13
CA THR A 78 -10.34 1.89 -12.79
C THR A 78 -9.13 0.99 -12.56
N THR A 79 -9.18 0.16 -11.51
CA THR A 79 -8.17 -0.88 -11.34
C THR A 79 -8.27 -1.91 -12.47
N SER A 80 -7.13 -2.49 -12.87
CA SER A 80 -7.14 -3.59 -13.83
C SER A 80 -7.65 -4.90 -13.24
N ALA A 81 -7.88 -4.94 -11.92
CA ALA A 81 -8.53 -6.07 -11.26
C ALA A 81 -10.01 -6.26 -11.68
N GLY A 82 -10.61 -5.27 -12.36
CA GLY A 82 -12.00 -5.33 -12.79
C GLY A 82 -12.95 -4.87 -11.70
N THR A 83 -14.02 -5.62 -11.47
CA THR A 83 -15.01 -5.36 -10.41
C THR A 83 -14.88 -6.38 -9.28
N GLN A 84 -15.39 -6.04 -8.09
CA GLN A 84 -15.40 -6.95 -6.93
C GLN A 84 -16.78 -7.60 -6.79
N ASP A 85 -17.16 -8.44 -7.76
CA ASP A 85 -18.48 -9.07 -7.81
C ASP A 85 -18.47 -10.57 -7.42
N ASP A 86 -17.32 -11.24 -7.49
CA ASP A 86 -17.19 -12.68 -7.17
C ASP A 86 -15.86 -13.00 -6.44
N PRO A 87 -15.89 -13.10 -5.10
CA PRO A 87 -16.99 -12.77 -4.21
C PRO A 87 -17.14 -11.25 -4.02
N VAL A 88 -18.37 -10.79 -3.82
CA VAL A 88 -18.62 -9.41 -3.36
C VAL A 88 -18.00 -9.20 -1.97
N PRO A 89 -17.20 -8.14 -1.75
CA PRO A 89 -16.69 -7.82 -0.43
C PRO A 89 -17.82 -7.59 0.59
N LEU A 90 -17.50 -7.83 1.86
CA LEU A 90 -18.38 -7.46 2.97
C LEU A 90 -18.66 -5.95 2.95
N GLU A 91 -19.83 -5.56 3.44
CA GLU A 91 -20.37 -4.20 3.30
C GLU A 91 -19.38 -3.09 3.71
N TYR A 92 -18.65 -3.27 4.80
CA TYR A 92 -17.69 -2.27 5.29
C TYR A 92 -16.49 -2.04 4.37
N LEU A 93 -16.19 -2.96 3.44
CA LEU A 93 -15.11 -2.82 2.45
C LEU A 93 -15.60 -2.39 1.08
N ARG A 94 -16.90 -2.21 0.87
CA ARG A 94 -17.41 -1.79 -0.44
C ARG A 94 -17.12 -0.31 -0.65
N ASP A 95 -16.31 -0.02 -1.65
CA ASP A 95 -16.01 1.34 -2.07
C ASP A 95 -16.87 1.73 -3.28
N PRO A 96 -17.78 2.71 -3.16
CA PRO A 96 -18.56 3.20 -4.30
C PRO A 96 -17.68 3.79 -5.42
N GLN A 97 -16.45 4.18 -5.09
CA GLN A 97 -15.45 4.73 -5.99
C GLN A 97 -14.29 3.75 -6.17
N TYR A 98 -14.58 2.44 -6.17
CA TYR A 98 -13.58 1.40 -6.33
C TYR A 98 -12.75 1.65 -7.60
N GLY A 99 -11.44 1.65 -7.41
CA GLY A 99 -10.47 2.10 -8.40
C GLY A 99 -9.08 2.17 -7.78
N SER A 100 -8.14 2.70 -8.55
CA SER A 100 -6.74 2.89 -8.17
C SER A 100 -6.20 4.17 -8.83
N TYR A 101 -4.88 4.31 -8.88
CA TYR A 101 -4.18 5.37 -9.59
C TYR A 101 -3.29 4.78 -10.68
N ASP A 102 -3.28 5.43 -11.85
CA ASP A 102 -2.42 5.08 -12.98
C ASP A 102 -1.01 5.63 -12.73
N ILE A 103 -0.19 4.83 -12.05
CA ILE A 103 1.17 5.17 -11.65
C ILE A 103 2.11 4.12 -12.24
N ASP A 104 2.87 4.51 -13.27
CA ASP A 104 3.88 3.65 -13.86
C ASP A 104 5.05 3.45 -12.90
N LEU A 105 5.35 2.18 -12.60
CA LEU A 105 6.39 1.78 -11.67
C LEU A 105 7.49 1.00 -12.41
N ASN A 106 8.74 1.38 -12.19
CA ASN A 106 9.90 0.73 -12.81
C ASN A 106 10.93 0.39 -11.73
N VAL A 107 11.59 -0.76 -11.89
CA VAL A 107 12.75 -1.14 -11.07
C VAL A 107 13.93 -1.38 -11.99
N ASP A 108 14.98 -0.60 -11.78
CA ASP A 108 16.27 -0.78 -12.42
C ASP A 108 17.25 -1.44 -11.45
N HIS A 109 17.98 -2.42 -11.96
CA HIS A 109 19.13 -3.00 -11.28
C HIS A 109 20.41 -2.39 -11.88
N ILE A 110 21.22 -1.78 -11.03
CA ILE A 110 22.48 -1.15 -11.40
C ILE A 110 23.61 -1.97 -10.78
N THR A 111 24.47 -2.54 -11.61
CA THR A 111 25.63 -3.33 -11.18
C THR A 111 26.77 -2.43 -10.68
N GLN A 112 27.77 -3.01 -10.01
CA GLN A 112 28.90 -2.27 -9.46
C GLN A 112 29.74 -1.52 -10.51
N ASP A 113 29.80 -2.03 -11.74
CA ASP A 113 30.44 -1.41 -12.89
C ASP A 113 29.55 -0.37 -13.60
N GLY A 114 28.35 -0.12 -13.08
CA GLY A 114 27.44 0.92 -13.56
C GLY A 114 26.51 0.51 -14.70
N ALA A 115 26.47 -0.77 -15.09
CA ALA A 115 25.51 -1.24 -16.08
C ALA A 115 24.09 -1.26 -15.48
N THR A 116 23.17 -0.56 -16.14
CA THR A 116 21.77 -0.48 -15.73
C THR A 116 20.91 -1.41 -16.56
N THR A 117 20.02 -2.16 -15.92
CA THR A 117 19.01 -3.00 -16.59
C THR A 117 17.66 -2.84 -15.89
N THR A 118 16.61 -2.49 -16.63
CA THR A 118 15.25 -2.52 -16.11
C THR A 118 14.78 -3.95 -15.93
N ILE A 119 14.54 -4.35 -14.68
CA ILE A 119 14.16 -5.72 -14.30
C ILE A 119 12.66 -5.85 -14.02
N CYS A 120 11.95 -4.74 -13.81
CA CYS A 120 10.51 -4.73 -13.61
C CYS A 120 9.89 -3.47 -14.22
N ARG A 121 8.75 -3.67 -14.90
CA ARG A 121 7.79 -2.61 -15.26
C ARG A 121 6.43 -3.08 -14.77
N SER A 122 5.77 -2.25 -13.98
CA SER A 122 4.45 -2.53 -13.41
C SER A 122 3.67 -1.22 -13.31
N ASN A 123 2.48 -1.28 -12.73
CA ASN A 123 1.65 -0.11 -12.50
C ASN A 123 0.78 -0.31 -11.24
N PHE A 124 0.60 0.75 -10.46
CA PHE A 124 -0.20 0.70 -9.23
C PHE A 124 -1.69 0.41 -9.47
N ARG A 125 -2.19 0.62 -10.69
CA ARG A 125 -3.55 0.26 -11.09
C ARG A 125 -3.83 -1.25 -11.04
N HIS A 126 -2.81 -2.09 -10.88
CA HIS A 126 -2.95 -3.54 -10.78
C HIS A 126 -3.40 -4.02 -9.40
N MET A 127 -3.36 -3.16 -8.37
CA MET A 127 -3.78 -3.53 -7.02
C MET A 127 -5.26 -3.93 -6.98
N TYR A 128 -5.54 -5.08 -6.37
CA TYR A 128 -6.90 -5.58 -6.16
C TYR A 128 -7.60 -4.85 -4.99
N TRP A 129 -6.91 -4.70 -3.86
CA TRP A 129 -7.41 -3.91 -2.73
C TRP A 129 -6.86 -2.50 -2.82
N ASN A 130 -7.72 -1.50 -2.83
CA ASN A 130 -7.29 -0.11 -2.89
C ASN A 130 -6.85 0.41 -1.51
N VAL A 131 -6.21 1.57 -1.50
CA VAL A 131 -5.65 2.17 -0.29
C VAL A 131 -6.71 2.48 0.78
N LYS A 132 -7.94 2.81 0.37
CA LYS A 132 -9.05 3.03 1.29
C LYS A 132 -9.46 1.73 1.97
N GLN A 133 -9.62 0.66 1.20
CA GLN A 133 -9.94 -0.67 1.72
C GLN A 133 -8.87 -1.18 2.69
N GLN A 134 -7.60 -0.97 2.39
CA GLN A 134 -6.49 -1.33 3.28
C GLN A 134 -6.59 -0.60 4.63
N LEU A 135 -6.79 0.73 4.62
CA LEU A 135 -6.92 1.54 5.83
C LEU A 135 -8.17 1.16 6.65
N VAL A 136 -9.31 1.01 5.97
CA VAL A 136 -10.58 0.60 6.59
C VAL A 136 -10.45 -0.77 7.24
N HIS A 137 -9.87 -1.75 6.53
CA HIS A 137 -9.67 -3.09 7.06
C HIS A 137 -8.75 -3.08 8.28
N HIS A 138 -7.66 -2.31 8.25
CA HIS A 138 -6.72 -2.20 9.36
C HIS A 138 -7.41 -1.69 10.64
N SER A 139 -8.28 -0.69 10.51
CA SER A 139 -8.95 -0.08 11.66
C SER A 139 -10.21 -0.83 12.14
N VAL A 140 -10.73 -1.81 11.39
CA VAL A 140 -12.08 -2.38 11.62
C VAL A 140 -12.28 -3.00 13.00
N THR A 141 -11.22 -3.55 13.60
CA THR A 141 -11.26 -4.16 14.95
C THR A 141 -10.99 -3.16 16.06
N GLY A 142 -10.89 -1.87 15.73
CA GLY A 142 -10.61 -0.78 16.67
C GLY A 142 -9.13 -0.43 16.80
N CYS A 143 -8.25 -0.93 15.92
CA CYS A 143 -6.86 -0.47 15.84
C CYS A 143 -6.84 1.02 15.52
N ASN A 144 -6.17 1.82 16.33
CA ASN A 144 -6.06 3.26 16.09
C ASN A 144 -4.95 3.56 15.09
N MET A 145 -5.26 4.40 14.11
CA MET A 145 -4.28 4.98 13.20
C MET A 145 -3.78 6.31 13.75
N LYS A 146 -2.58 6.73 13.36
CA LYS A 146 -1.98 8.01 13.71
C LYS A 146 -1.47 8.70 12.46
N ALA A 147 -1.50 10.04 12.48
CA ALA A 147 -0.83 10.81 11.45
C ALA A 147 0.66 10.42 11.38
N GLY A 148 1.14 10.11 10.18
CA GLY A 148 2.50 9.62 9.94
C GLY A 148 2.65 8.09 9.94
N ASP A 149 1.61 7.31 10.26
CA ASP A 149 1.64 5.86 10.03
C ASP A 149 1.81 5.57 8.54
N LEU A 150 2.59 4.54 8.22
CA LEU A 150 2.88 4.10 6.86
C LEU A 150 2.30 2.70 6.63
N LEU A 151 1.46 2.54 5.60
CA LEU A 151 0.91 1.24 5.18
C LEU A 151 1.49 0.87 3.82
N GLY A 152 2.18 -0.25 3.72
CA GLY A 152 2.67 -0.81 2.46
C GLY A 152 1.56 -1.44 1.63
N SER A 153 1.64 -1.32 0.31
CA SER A 153 0.66 -1.92 -0.60
C SER A 153 0.69 -3.44 -0.64
N GLY A 154 1.86 -4.05 -0.38
CA GLY A 154 2.20 -5.41 -0.78
C GLY A 154 2.62 -5.48 -2.25
N THR A 155 3.52 -6.41 -2.57
CA THR A 155 3.90 -6.79 -3.96
C THR A 155 2.85 -7.65 -4.62
#